data_AF-A0A9E5DYS9-F1
#
_entry.id   AF-A0A9E5DYS9-F1
#
_cell.length_a   1.000
_cell.length_b   1.000
_cell.length_c   1.000
_cell.angle_alpha   90.00
_cell.angle_beta   90.00
_cell.angle_gamma   90.00
#
_symmetry.space_group_name_H-M   'P 1'
#
loop_
_entity.id
_entity.type
_entity.pdbx_description
1 polymer ?
#
loop_
_entity_poly.entity_id
_entity_poly.type
_entity_poly.pdbx_seq_one_letter_code
_entity_poly.pdbx_strand_id
1 'polypeptide(L)'
;MQAIGATKMIGAQAPKAMPPPPADVAAAPADAQHTASGLASKVLKASSDSRRPSAASRVTVHYTGWTTDGKAFDSSVARGEPAQFPVGRVIAGWTEGLQLMAIGEERRFWIPVDLAYKGRPGKPAGTLVFDVELLAID
;
A
#
# COMPACT_ATOMS: atom_id res chain seq x y z
N MET A 1 39.13 0.76 29.22
CA MET A 1 38.42 1.75 28.38
C MET A 1 38.28 1.17 26.99
N GLN A 2 37.07 0.85 26.53
CA GLN A 2 36.56 1.13 25.18
C GLN A 2 35.04 1.01 25.21
N ALA A 3 34.41 1.91 24.46
CA ALA A 3 33.07 2.44 24.68
C ALA A 3 31.93 1.51 24.22
N ILE A 4 30.82 1.64 24.91
CA ILE A 4 29.52 1.04 24.65
C ILE A 4 28.97 1.64 23.35
N GLY A 5 28.68 0.81 22.36
CA GLY A 5 28.01 1.20 21.13
C GLY A 5 26.60 1.71 21.42
N ALA A 6 26.33 2.96 21.07
CA ALA A 6 25.03 3.59 21.23
C ALA A 6 24.02 2.99 20.25
N THR A 7 23.03 2.25 20.78
CA THR A 7 21.78 1.96 20.09
C THR A 7 21.08 3.30 19.79
N LYS A 8 21.02 3.67 18.50
CA LYS A 8 20.28 4.85 18.05
C LYS A 8 18.79 4.58 18.29
N MET A 9 18.26 5.17 19.35
CA MET A 9 16.82 5.35 19.56
C MET A 9 16.29 6.16 18.37
N ILE A 10 15.60 5.51 17.44
CA ILE A 10 14.92 6.20 16.33
C ILE A 10 13.66 6.81 16.93
N GLY A 11 13.71 8.11 17.23
CA GLY A 11 12.55 8.85 17.73
C GLY A 11 11.43 8.84 16.69
N ALA A 12 10.22 8.47 17.12
CA ALA A 12 9.01 8.55 16.30
C ALA A 12 8.86 9.99 15.77
N GLN A 13 8.87 10.14 14.46
CA GLN A 13 8.61 11.42 13.80
C GLN A 13 7.15 11.82 14.08
N ALA A 14 6.88 13.10 14.35
CA ALA A 14 5.50 13.57 14.52
C ALA A 14 4.64 13.23 13.29
N PRO A 15 3.38 12.82 13.46
CA PRO A 15 2.52 12.47 12.34
C PRO A 15 2.37 13.66 11.39
N LYS A 16 2.72 13.43 10.12
CA LYS A 16 2.49 14.33 8.99
C LYS A 16 0.99 14.38 8.67
N ALA A 17 0.57 15.46 8.01
CA ALA A 17 -0.80 15.57 7.49
C ALA A 17 -1.12 14.40 6.55
N MET A 18 -2.38 13.95 6.55
CA MET A 18 -2.85 12.91 5.63
C MET A 18 -2.67 13.39 4.18
N PRO A 19 -2.10 12.56 3.29
CA PRO A 19 -2.01 12.89 1.88
C PRO A 19 -3.41 13.13 1.27
N PRO A 20 -3.55 14.12 0.36
CA PRO A 20 -4.81 14.36 -0.33
C PRO A 20 -5.18 13.15 -1.21
N PRO A 21 -6.48 12.90 -1.45
CA PRO A 21 -6.89 11.84 -2.37
C PRO A 21 -6.41 12.14 -3.80
N PRO A 22 -6.15 11.11 -4.60
CA PRO A 22 -5.82 11.29 -6.00
C PRO A 22 -7.05 11.72 -6.84
N ALA A 23 -6.79 12.31 -8.01
CA ALA A 23 -7.86 12.83 -8.88
C ALA A 23 -8.83 11.75 -9.38
N ASP A 24 -8.36 10.52 -9.51
CA ASP A 24 -9.10 9.33 -9.94
C ASP A 24 -9.53 8.43 -8.75
N VAL A 25 -9.61 8.99 -7.53
CA VAL A 25 -10.04 8.23 -6.34
C VAL A 25 -11.45 7.66 -6.48
N ALA A 26 -12.33 8.30 -7.25
CA ALA A 26 -13.72 7.89 -7.38
C ALA A 26 -13.89 6.57 -8.14
N ALA A 27 -13.03 6.32 -9.15
CA ALA A 27 -13.09 5.13 -9.99
C ALA A 27 -11.78 4.92 -10.75
N ALA A 28 -11.45 3.67 -11.07
CA ALA A 28 -10.30 3.35 -11.90
C ALA A 28 -10.45 4.00 -13.29
N PRO A 29 -9.39 4.68 -13.81
CA PRO A 29 -9.41 5.26 -15.14
C PRO A 29 -9.43 4.17 -16.23
N ALA A 30 -9.81 4.55 -17.45
CA ALA A 30 -9.92 3.62 -18.58
C ALA A 30 -8.59 2.91 -18.95
N ASP A 31 -7.45 3.51 -18.60
CA ASP A 31 -6.11 2.95 -18.83
C ASP A 31 -5.61 2.09 -17.67
N ALA A 32 -6.43 1.83 -16.65
CA ALA A 32 -6.10 0.92 -15.56
C ALA A 32 -6.06 -0.54 -16.06
N GLN A 33 -5.06 -1.27 -15.59
CA GLN A 33 -4.95 -2.72 -15.80
C GLN A 33 -5.90 -3.44 -14.87
N HIS A 34 -6.56 -4.48 -15.36
CA HIS A 34 -7.50 -5.29 -14.60
C HIS A 34 -7.05 -6.75 -14.57
N THR A 35 -7.18 -7.38 -13.41
CA THR A 35 -6.99 -8.82 -13.26
C THR A 35 -8.33 -9.56 -13.32
N ALA A 36 -8.28 -10.89 -13.40
CA ALA A 36 -9.48 -11.72 -13.43
C ALA A 36 -10.33 -11.64 -12.15
N SER A 37 -9.74 -11.23 -11.02
CA SER A 37 -10.43 -11.03 -9.74
C SER A 37 -11.17 -9.70 -9.65
N GLY A 38 -10.97 -8.80 -10.64
CA GLY A 38 -11.51 -7.45 -10.63
C GLY A 38 -10.65 -6.42 -9.93
N LEU A 39 -9.44 -6.78 -9.47
CA LEU A 39 -8.45 -5.79 -9.03
C LEU A 39 -8.07 -4.89 -10.21
N ALA A 40 -8.30 -3.59 -10.07
CA ALA A 40 -7.79 -2.59 -11.01
C ALA A 40 -6.52 -1.95 -10.45
N SER A 41 -5.53 -1.67 -11.31
CA SER A 41 -4.30 -1.01 -10.90
C SER A 41 -3.65 -0.18 -12.00
N LYS A 42 -2.84 0.79 -11.59
CA LYS A 42 -2.06 1.65 -12.49
C LYS A 42 -0.70 1.95 -11.89
N VAL A 43 0.35 1.73 -12.66
CA VAL A 43 1.72 2.12 -12.28
C VAL A 43 1.81 3.64 -12.30
N LEU A 44 2.15 4.24 -11.16
CA LEU A 44 2.38 5.68 -11.01
C LEU A 44 3.85 6.03 -11.25
N LYS A 45 4.74 5.17 -10.75
CA LYS A 45 6.18 5.25 -10.96
C LYS A 45 6.72 3.86 -11.25
N ALA A 46 7.27 3.69 -12.45
CA ALA A 46 7.89 2.44 -12.84
C ALA A 46 9.21 2.20 -12.07
N SER A 47 9.56 0.93 -11.90
CA SER A 47 10.88 0.52 -11.43
C SER A 47 11.67 -0.15 -12.56
N SER A 48 12.99 -0.02 -12.51
CA SER A 48 13.92 -0.82 -13.32
C SER A 48 14.25 -2.18 -12.67
N ASP A 49 13.90 -2.38 -11.40
CA ASP A 49 13.99 -3.68 -10.74
C ASP A 49 12.89 -4.61 -11.25
N SER A 50 13.16 -5.92 -11.25
CA SER A 50 12.22 -6.96 -11.68
C SER A 50 11.82 -7.91 -10.55
N ARG A 51 12.44 -7.80 -9.37
CA ARG A 51 12.13 -8.61 -8.19
C ARG A 51 10.75 -8.28 -7.68
N ARG A 52 9.94 -9.31 -7.47
CA ARG A 52 8.56 -9.21 -6.98
C ARG A 52 8.37 -10.09 -5.74
N PRO A 53 7.55 -9.67 -4.77
CA PRO A 53 7.28 -10.50 -3.61
C PRO A 53 6.43 -11.70 -4.02
N SER A 54 6.58 -12.80 -3.29
CA SER A 54 5.64 -13.91 -3.31
C SER A 54 4.58 -13.74 -2.22
N ALA A 55 3.53 -14.56 -2.24
CA ALA A 55 2.56 -14.61 -1.14
C ALA A 55 3.19 -14.96 0.24
N ALA A 56 4.36 -15.61 0.26
CA ALA A 56 5.09 -15.95 1.48
C ALA A 56 6.03 -14.84 1.97
N SER A 57 6.29 -13.83 1.14
CA SER A 57 7.23 -12.76 1.44
C SER A 57 6.71 -11.82 2.54
N ARG A 58 7.65 -11.12 3.17
CA ARG A 58 7.37 -9.90 3.91
C ARG A 58 7.82 -8.71 3.07
N VAL A 59 7.04 -7.65 3.09
CA VAL A 59 7.33 -6.41 2.35
C VAL A 59 7.41 -5.23 3.29
N THR A 60 8.25 -4.27 2.93
CA THR A 60 8.25 -2.92 3.51
C THR A 60 7.69 -1.96 2.47
N VAL A 61 6.68 -1.18 2.85
CA VAL A 61 5.97 -0.27 1.92
C VAL A 61 5.73 1.10 2.54
N HIS A 62 5.63 2.11 1.70
CA HIS A 62 4.79 3.26 1.98
C HIS A 62 3.42 3.09 1.34
N TYR A 63 2.37 3.55 2.01
CA TYR A 63 1.02 3.57 1.45
C TYR A 63 0.15 4.67 2.02
N THR A 64 -0.91 4.99 1.29
CA THR A 64 -2.09 5.70 1.78
C THR A 64 -3.35 5.06 1.19
N GLY A 65 -4.40 4.95 2.00
CA GLY A 65 -5.69 4.38 1.61
C GLY A 65 -6.84 5.37 1.75
N TRP A 66 -7.72 5.39 0.75
CA TRP A 66 -8.91 6.23 0.69
C TRP A 66 -10.15 5.40 0.33
N THR A 67 -11.32 5.84 0.80
CA THR A 67 -12.60 5.46 0.19
C THR A 67 -12.82 6.27 -1.10
N THR A 68 -13.70 5.79 -1.99
CA THR A 68 -13.95 6.43 -3.30
C THR A 68 -14.55 7.84 -3.21
N ASP A 69 -15.06 8.24 -2.05
CA ASP A 69 -15.46 9.62 -1.75
C ASP A 69 -14.28 10.55 -1.40
N GLY A 70 -13.05 10.04 -1.45
CA GLY A 70 -11.82 10.80 -1.17
C GLY A 70 -11.42 10.84 0.31
N LYS A 71 -12.16 10.20 1.22
CA LYS A 71 -11.80 10.17 2.64
C LYS A 71 -10.64 9.22 2.88
N ALA A 72 -9.50 9.77 3.30
CA ALA A 72 -8.37 8.98 3.73
C ALA A 72 -8.67 8.27 5.05
N PHE A 73 -8.33 6.98 5.17
CA PHE A 73 -8.59 6.19 6.38
C PHE A 73 -7.33 5.61 7.02
N ASP A 74 -6.23 5.48 6.27
CA ASP A 74 -4.95 4.98 6.79
C ASP A 74 -3.79 5.46 5.91
N SER A 75 -2.63 5.73 6.51
CA SER A 75 -1.42 6.17 5.80
C SER A 75 -0.17 5.93 6.62
N SER A 76 0.79 5.19 6.06
CA SER A 76 2.14 5.12 6.62
C SER A 76 2.89 6.43 6.42
N VAL A 77 2.61 7.15 5.32
CA VAL A 77 3.25 8.43 4.99
C VAL A 77 2.89 9.48 6.03
N ALA A 78 1.62 9.53 6.44
CA ALA A 78 1.16 10.39 7.53
C ALA A 78 1.79 9.98 8.87
N ARG A 79 2.04 8.69 9.12
CA ARG A 79 2.80 8.27 10.32
C ARG A 79 4.29 8.63 10.27
N GLY A 80 4.82 8.91 9.08
CA GLY A 80 6.23 9.27 8.88
C GLY A 80 7.20 8.07 8.86
N GLU A 81 6.70 6.84 8.85
CA GLU A 81 7.51 5.62 8.83
C GLU A 81 6.89 4.56 7.90
N PRO A 82 7.71 3.75 7.19
CA PRO A 82 7.21 2.62 6.41
C PRO A 82 6.49 1.58 7.27
N ALA A 83 5.60 0.83 6.64
CA ALA A 83 4.91 -0.28 7.27
C ALA A 83 5.40 -1.62 6.71
N GLN A 84 5.45 -2.63 7.58
CA GLN A 84 5.83 -3.99 7.20
C GLN A 84 4.63 -4.92 7.24
N PHE A 85 4.44 -5.68 6.17
CA PHE A 85 3.33 -6.63 6.06
C PHE A 85 3.81 -7.98 5.54
N PRO A 86 3.35 -9.10 6.13
CA PRO A 86 3.39 -10.39 5.46
C PRO A 86 2.31 -10.42 4.36
N VAL A 87 2.72 -10.64 3.11
CA VAL A 87 1.85 -10.53 1.92
C VAL A 87 0.63 -11.44 2.03
N GLY A 88 0.78 -12.66 2.56
CA GLY A 88 -0.33 -13.59 2.73
C GLY A 88 -1.33 -13.28 3.87
N ARG A 89 -1.15 -12.17 4.63
CA ARG A 89 -2.05 -11.83 5.76
C ARG A 89 -2.64 -10.41 5.69
N VAL A 90 -2.66 -9.82 4.50
CA VAL A 90 -3.38 -8.58 4.22
C VAL A 90 -4.67 -8.89 3.45
N ILE A 91 -5.45 -7.86 3.09
CA ILE A 91 -6.66 -8.04 2.27
C ILE A 91 -6.30 -8.67 0.91
N ALA A 92 -7.21 -9.44 0.32
CA ALA A 92 -6.93 -10.23 -0.88
C ALA A 92 -6.41 -9.38 -2.05
N GLY A 93 -6.92 -8.16 -2.22
CA GLY A 93 -6.43 -7.25 -3.27
C GLY A 93 -5.00 -6.78 -3.05
N TRP A 94 -4.55 -6.64 -1.80
CA TRP A 94 -3.15 -6.37 -1.49
C TRP A 94 -2.29 -7.62 -1.70
N THR A 95 -2.76 -8.79 -1.25
CA THR A 95 -2.06 -10.07 -1.47
C THR A 95 -1.78 -10.27 -2.95
N GLU A 96 -2.76 -10.01 -3.81
CA GLU A 96 -2.62 -10.09 -5.26
C GLU A 96 -1.76 -8.94 -5.80
N GLY A 97 -2.12 -7.69 -5.50
CA GLY A 97 -1.52 -6.49 -6.10
C GLY A 97 -0.03 -6.33 -5.79
N LEU A 98 0.41 -6.64 -4.57
CA LEU A 98 1.82 -6.54 -4.18
C LEU A 98 2.70 -7.49 -5.00
N GLN A 99 2.20 -8.67 -5.38
CA GLN A 99 2.94 -9.64 -6.20
C GLN A 99 3.08 -9.17 -7.67
N LEU A 100 2.36 -8.12 -8.06
CA LEU A 100 2.49 -7.48 -9.38
C LEU A 100 3.53 -6.35 -9.42
N MET A 101 3.97 -5.88 -8.25
CA MET A 101 4.89 -4.75 -8.11
C MET A 101 6.36 -5.18 -8.09
N ALA A 102 7.23 -4.32 -8.61
CA ALA A 102 8.67 -4.41 -8.41
C ALA A 102 9.16 -3.49 -7.27
N ILE A 103 10.30 -3.82 -6.66
CA ILE A 103 10.94 -2.93 -5.67
C ILE A 103 11.21 -1.56 -6.29
N GLY A 104 10.82 -0.48 -5.60
CA GLY A 104 10.92 0.92 -6.05
C GLY A 104 9.74 1.40 -6.92
N GLU A 105 8.81 0.51 -7.25
CA GLU A 105 7.60 0.86 -7.99
C GLU A 105 6.58 1.53 -7.06
N GLU A 106 5.90 2.55 -7.58
CA GLU A 106 4.69 3.10 -6.98
C GLU A 106 3.49 2.73 -7.86
N ARG A 107 2.46 2.17 -7.24
CA ARG A 107 1.25 1.69 -7.92
C ARG A 107 0.00 2.11 -7.18
N ARG A 108 -0.99 2.55 -7.94
CA ARG A 108 -2.36 2.74 -7.46
C ARG A 108 -3.17 1.48 -7.65
N PHE A 109 -3.98 1.13 -6.67
CA PHE A 109 -4.95 0.04 -6.69
C PHE A 109 -6.35 0.55 -6.42
N TRP A 110 -7.34 0.05 -7.15
CA TRP A 110 -8.75 0.13 -6.79
C TRP A 110 -9.24 -1.29 -6.50
N ILE A 111 -9.50 -1.53 -5.22
CA ILE A 111 -9.75 -2.86 -4.69
C ILE A 111 -11.25 -3.00 -4.43
N PRO A 112 -11.98 -3.81 -5.22
CA PRO A 112 -13.41 -4.02 -5.00
C PRO A 112 -13.67 -4.65 -3.62
N VAL A 113 -14.90 -4.47 -3.12
CA VAL A 113 -15.30 -4.89 -1.77
C VAL A 113 -15.00 -6.37 -1.47
N ASP A 114 -15.12 -7.24 -2.48
CA ASP A 114 -14.87 -8.68 -2.39
C ASP A 114 -13.39 -9.02 -2.18
N LEU A 115 -12.49 -8.11 -2.54
CA LEU A 115 -11.05 -8.23 -2.34
C LEU A 115 -10.55 -7.41 -1.13
N ALA A 116 -11.45 -6.71 -0.44
CA ALA A 116 -11.16 -5.84 0.70
C ALA A 116 -11.69 -6.44 2.03
N TYR A 117 -12.44 -5.66 2.81
CA TYR A 117 -12.96 -6.05 4.12
C TYR A 117 -14.33 -6.73 4.08
N LYS A 118 -14.94 -6.90 2.90
CA LYS A 118 -16.23 -7.62 2.72
C LYS A 118 -17.34 -7.14 3.67
N GLY A 119 -17.45 -5.82 3.88
CA GLY A 119 -18.48 -5.22 4.72
C GLY A 119 -18.34 -5.46 6.23
N ARG A 120 -17.15 -5.88 6.72
CA ARG A 120 -16.92 -6.09 8.16
C ARG A 120 -17.22 -4.80 8.96
N PRO A 121 -18.02 -4.87 10.04
CA PRO A 121 -18.31 -3.72 10.88
C PRO A 121 -17.05 -3.02 11.40
N GLY A 122 -17.05 -1.68 11.38
CA GLY A 122 -15.92 -0.87 11.83
C GLY A 122 -14.71 -0.83 10.88
N LYS A 123 -14.85 -1.35 9.65
CA LYS A 123 -13.83 -1.24 8.59
C LYS A 123 -14.32 -0.34 7.44
N PRO A 124 -13.39 0.23 6.65
CA PRO A 124 -13.74 0.87 5.38
C PRO A 124 -14.60 -0.05 4.51
N ALA A 125 -15.62 0.52 3.89
CA ALA A 125 -16.60 -0.19 3.07
C ALA A 125 -16.52 0.24 1.61
N GLY A 126 -17.05 -0.60 0.73
CA GLY A 126 -17.02 -0.38 -0.72
C GLY A 126 -15.64 -0.64 -1.33
N THR A 127 -15.42 -0.08 -2.52
CA THR A 127 -14.13 -0.09 -3.19
C THR A 127 -13.14 0.78 -2.42
N LEU A 128 -11.93 0.28 -2.23
CA LEU A 128 -10.85 1.01 -1.55
C LEU A 128 -9.77 1.38 -2.56
N VAL A 129 -9.26 2.61 -2.46
CA VAL A 129 -8.17 3.09 -3.30
C VAL A 129 -6.90 3.15 -2.47
N PHE A 130 -5.79 2.63 -3.01
CA PHE A 130 -4.50 2.68 -2.35
C PHE A 130 -3.42 3.14 -3.32
N ASP A 131 -2.59 4.07 -2.87
CA ASP A 131 -1.26 4.28 -3.46
C ASP A 131 -0.25 3.54 -2.58
N VAL A 132 0.60 2.73 -3.21
CA VAL A 132 1.59 1.90 -2.54
C VAL A 132 2.93 2.05 -3.24
N GLU A 133 3.98 2.35 -2.47
CA GLU A 133 5.37 2.29 -2.89
C GLU A 133 6.03 1.07 -2.24
N LEU A 134 6.56 0.14 -3.06
CA LEU A 134 7.26 -1.04 -2.55
C LEU A 134 8.72 -0.73 -2.30
N LEU A 135 9.18 -0.78 -1.05
CA LEU A 135 10.55 -0.38 -0.68
C LEU A 135 11.50 -1.57 -0.56
N ALA A 136 11.02 -2.69 -0.04
CA ALA A 136 11.83 -3.89 0.18
C ALA A 136 11.00 -5.17 0.21
N ILE A 137 11.68 -6.30 -0.03
CA ILE A 137 11.18 -7.66 0.11
C ILE A 137 12.17 -8.41 1.00
N ASP A 138 11.69 -9.06 2.06
CA ASP A 138 12.49 -9.93 2.94
C ASP A 138 12.29 -11.42 2.59
#